data_AF-A0A5C9BN90-F1
#
_entry.id   AF-A0A5C9BN90-F1
#
_cell.length_a   1.000
_cell.length_b   1.000
_cell.length_c   1.000
_cell.angle_alpha   90.00
_cell.angle_beta   90.00
_cell.angle_gamma   90.00
#
_symmetry.space_group_name_H-M   'P 1'
#
loop_
_entity.id
_entity.type
_entity.pdbx_description
1 polymer ?
#
loop_
_entity_poly.entity_id
_entity_poly.type
_entity_poly.pdbx_seq_one_letter_code
_entity_poly.pdbx_strand_id
1 'polypeptide(L)'
;MHWINDWLWQIGGLIPPFCVEIVLRDTARYYLHSVLDHDRESNTGVIRIWDMRAFTKTDLEELERRLNNVRDRSELDSAERVHPKLDWANVYLRADDVAYCIEWHDRLWPEGNRPIGFSAGATRE
;
A
#
# COMPACT_ATOMS: atom_id res chain seq x y z
N MET A 1 7.38 17.88 -2.43
CA MET A 1 7.21 16.41 -2.49
C MET A 1 7.55 15.71 -1.18
N HIS A 2 8.16 16.36 -0.18
CA HIS A 2 8.47 15.73 1.11
C HIS A 2 7.26 15.11 1.83
N TRP A 3 6.09 15.76 1.79
CA TRP A 3 4.92 15.31 2.55
C TRP A 3 4.31 13.99 2.05
N ILE A 4 4.47 13.62 0.77
CA ILE A 4 3.98 12.33 0.24
C ILE A 4 4.82 11.19 0.83
N ASN A 5 6.13 11.40 0.91
CA ASN A 5 7.06 10.44 1.48
C ASN A 5 6.82 10.31 2.98
N ASP A 6 6.65 11.44 3.68
CA ASP A 6 6.31 11.41 5.10
C ASP A 6 5.02 10.63 5.35
N TRP A 7 4.00 10.83 4.51
CA TRP A 7 2.74 10.08 4.59
C TRP A 7 2.97 8.58 4.37
N LEU A 8 3.65 8.20 3.28
CA LEU A 8 3.91 6.79 2.93
C LEU A 8 4.63 6.07 4.07
N TRP A 9 5.73 6.63 4.58
CA TRP A 9 6.54 6.00 5.62
C TRP A 9 5.86 5.91 6.99
N GLN A 10 4.76 6.65 7.18
CA GLN A 10 3.96 6.62 8.41
C GLN A 10 2.81 5.60 8.35
N ILE A 11 2.59 4.96 7.19
CA ILE A 11 1.60 3.90 7.04
C ILE A 11 2.03 2.68 7.86
N GLY A 12 1.20 2.32 8.84
CA GLY A 12 1.39 1.16 9.68
C GLY A 12 0.42 0.03 9.35
N GLY A 13 0.93 -1.19 9.37
CA GLY A 13 0.13 -2.41 9.20
C GLY A 13 -0.15 -2.78 7.75
N LEU A 14 -1.04 -3.76 7.58
CA LEU A 14 -1.44 -4.28 6.28
C LEU A 14 -2.46 -3.37 5.60
N ILE A 15 -2.26 -3.13 4.31
CA ILE A 15 -3.11 -2.37 3.41
C ILE A 15 -3.78 -3.34 2.42
N PRO A 16 -5.12 -3.33 2.31
CA PRO A 16 -5.80 -4.19 1.36
C PRO A 16 -5.40 -3.88 -0.10
N PRO A 17 -5.47 -4.87 -1.01
CA PRO A 17 -5.26 -4.62 -2.43
C PRO A 17 -6.13 -3.47 -2.94
N PHE A 18 -5.60 -2.75 -3.93
CA PHE A 18 -6.24 -1.58 -4.56
C PHE A 18 -6.40 -0.32 -3.71
N CYS A 19 -6.14 -0.37 -2.39
CA CYS A 19 -6.36 0.77 -1.50
C CYS A 19 -5.28 1.84 -1.58
N VAL A 20 -4.02 1.46 -1.78
CA VAL A 20 -2.93 2.44 -1.95
C VAL A 20 -2.14 2.08 -3.18
N GLU A 21 -2.04 3.04 -4.08
CA GLU A 21 -1.23 2.94 -5.28
C GLU A 21 -0.03 3.87 -5.18
N ILE A 22 1.16 3.31 -5.40
CA ILE A 22 2.43 4.02 -5.40
C ILE A 22 2.87 4.15 -6.84
N VAL A 23 3.07 5.38 -7.30
CA VAL A 23 3.57 5.68 -8.63
C VAL A 23 5.01 6.16 -8.50
N LEU A 24 5.93 5.43 -9.11
CA LEU A 24 7.34 5.78 -9.16
C LEU A 24 7.61 6.76 -10.31
N ARG A 25 8.75 7.45 -10.25
CA ARG A 25 9.16 8.41 -11.29
C ARG A 25 9.38 7.78 -12.67
N ASP A 26 9.71 6.50 -12.71
CA ASP A 26 9.82 5.72 -13.96
C ASP A 26 8.46 5.28 -14.50
N THR A 27 7.37 5.74 -13.90
CA THR A 27 5.96 5.42 -14.21
C THR A 27 5.52 4.01 -13.81
N ALA A 28 6.37 3.24 -13.13
CA ALA A 28 5.93 1.99 -12.53
C ALA A 28 4.87 2.24 -11.45
N ARG A 29 3.88 1.35 -11.39
CA ARG A 29 2.73 1.45 -10.49
C ARG A 29 2.62 0.18 -9.68
N TYR A 30 2.50 0.34 -8.36
CA TYR A 30 2.40 -0.79 -7.43
C TYR A 30 1.29 -0.55 -6.42
N TYR A 31 0.60 -1.62 -6.02
CA TYR A 31 -0.33 -1.56 -4.90
C TYR A 31 0.38 -1.93 -3.61
N LEU A 32 0.35 -1.02 -2.64
CA LEU A 32 1.02 -1.20 -1.35
C LEU A 32 0.32 -2.30 -0.55
N HIS A 33 1.12 -3.20 0.00
CA HIS A 33 0.71 -4.15 1.03
C HIS A 33 1.07 -3.62 2.42
N SER A 34 2.31 -3.19 2.63
CA SER A 34 2.75 -2.65 3.93
C SER A 34 4.12 -1.98 3.79
N VAL A 35 4.45 -1.06 4.69
CA VAL A 35 5.83 -0.58 4.87
C VAL A 35 6.55 -1.54 5.81
N LEU A 36 7.71 -2.06 5.40
CA LEU A 36 8.49 -3.00 6.21
C LEU A 36 9.59 -2.30 7.01
N ASP A 37 10.27 -1.35 6.37
CA ASP A 37 11.36 -0.60 6.99
C ASP A 37 11.56 0.77 6.32
N HIS A 38 12.07 1.73 7.08
CA HIS A 38 12.45 3.06 6.62
C HIS A 38 13.67 3.57 7.41
N ASP A 39 14.79 3.70 6.72
CA ASP A 39 15.97 4.38 7.22
C ASP A 39 15.85 5.88 6.94
N ARG A 40 15.71 6.66 8.02
CA ARG A 40 15.58 8.12 7.97
C ARG A 40 16.87 8.83 7.62
N GLU A 41 18.04 8.24 7.87
CA GLU A 41 19.32 8.86 7.58
C GLU A 41 19.62 8.83 6.07
N SER A 42 19.43 7.66 5.45
CA SER A 42 19.61 7.49 4.00
C SER A 42 18.36 7.81 3.18
N ASN A 43 17.23 8.03 3.85
CA ASN A 43 15.91 8.21 3.25
C ASN A 43 15.54 7.09 2.26
N THR A 44 15.90 5.85 2.64
CA THR A 44 15.62 4.63 1.88
C THR A 44 14.73 3.71 2.70
N GLY A 45 13.98 2.84 2.03
CA GLY A 45 13.10 1.92 2.72
C GLY A 45 12.72 0.72 1.88
N VAL A 46 12.02 -0.20 2.53
CA VAL A 46 11.47 -1.39 1.89
C VAL A 46 9.97 -1.38 2.09
N ILE A 47 9.25 -1.37 0.98
CA ILE A 47 7.81 -1.60 0.95
C ILE A 47 7.53 -3.03 0.48
N ARG A 48 6.45 -3.62 0.97
CA ARG A 48 5.84 -4.79 0.37
C ARG A 48 4.70 -4.35 -0.52
N ILE A 49 4.57 -4.97 -1.68
CA ILE A 49 3.50 -4.71 -2.65
C ILE A 49 2.71 -5.99 -2.91
N TRP A 50 1.46 -5.83 -3.32
CA TRP A 50 0.67 -6.91 -3.91
C TRP A 50 1.15 -7.16 -5.34
N ASP A 51 1.60 -8.39 -5.62
CA ASP A 51 1.99 -8.81 -6.95
C ASP A 51 0.79 -9.43 -7.67
N MET A 52 0.29 -8.71 -8.67
CA MET A 52 -0.83 -9.13 -9.49
C MET A 52 -0.42 -9.37 -10.95
N ARG A 53 0.87 -9.53 -11.26
CA ARG A 53 1.34 -9.71 -12.65
C ARG A 53 0.81 -10.99 -13.31
N ALA A 54 0.47 -12.00 -12.52
CA ALA A 54 -0.15 -13.24 -13.01
C ALA A 54 -1.67 -13.14 -13.25
N PHE A 55 -2.30 -12.00 -12.94
CA PHE A 55 -3.74 -11.83 -13.02
C PHE A 55 -4.19 -11.49 -14.43
N THR A 56 -5.24 -12.16 -14.88
CA THR A 56 -6.08 -11.71 -15.98
C THR A 56 -7.13 -10.72 -15.49
N LYS A 57 -7.85 -10.09 -16.41
CA LYS A 57 -8.99 -9.22 -16.05
C LYS A 57 -10.02 -9.94 -15.18
N THR A 58 -10.33 -11.20 -15.49
CA THR A 58 -11.29 -12.01 -14.73
C THR A 58 -10.79 -12.32 -13.31
N ASP A 59 -9.48 -12.53 -13.15
CA ASP A 59 -8.88 -12.72 -11.82
C ASP A 59 -8.99 -11.43 -10.98
N LEU A 60 -8.84 -10.25 -11.59
CA LEU A 60 -9.02 -8.97 -10.90
C LEU A 60 -10.47 -8.75 -10.45
N GLU A 61 -11.44 -9.03 -11.33
CA GLU A 61 -12.87 -8.97 -11.00
C GLU A 61 -13.25 -9.99 -9.90
N GLU A 62 -12.59 -11.14 -9.87
CA GLU A 62 -12.74 -12.10 -8.77
C GLU A 62 -12.14 -11.57 -7.47
N LEU A 63 -10.93 -11.02 -7.51
CA LEU A 63 -10.28 -10.42 -6.35
C LEU A 63 -11.13 -9.31 -5.73
N GLU A 64 -11.67 -8.39 -6.53
CA GLU A 64 -12.59 -7.34 -6.08
C GLU A 64 -13.82 -7.92 -5.36
N ARG A 65 -14.45 -8.96 -5.93
CA ARG A 65 -15.59 -9.64 -5.30
C ARG A 65 -15.21 -10.31 -3.98
N ARG A 66 -14.03 -10.92 -3.90
CA ARG A 66 -13.55 -11.56 -2.67
C ARG A 66 -13.28 -10.53 -1.58
N LEU A 67 -12.62 -9.42 -1.92
CA LEU A 67 -12.37 -8.31 -0.99
C LEU A 67 -13.66 -7.71 -0.43
N ASN A 68 -14.71 -7.59 -1.25
CA ASN A 68 -16.04 -7.18 -0.79
C ASN A 68 -16.68 -8.11 0.27
N ASN A 69 -16.15 -9.33 0.44
CA ASN A 69 -16.59 -10.27 1.47
C ASN A 69 -15.69 -10.29 2.72
N VAL A 70 -14.46 -9.78 2.64
CA VAL A 70 -13.51 -9.74 3.76
C VAL A 70 -14.02 -8.80 4.86
N ARG A 71 -14.18 -9.30 6.08
CA ARG A 71 -14.73 -8.53 7.20
C ARG A 71 -13.67 -8.05 8.17
N ASP A 72 -12.56 -8.78 8.25
CA ASP A 72 -11.45 -8.48 9.13
C ASP A 72 -10.14 -8.40 8.34
N ARG A 73 -9.28 -7.44 8.69
CA ARG A 73 -8.00 -7.22 8.02
C ARG A 73 -7.03 -8.39 8.18
N SER A 74 -7.12 -9.16 9.27
CA SER A 74 -6.29 -10.37 9.47
C SER A 74 -6.57 -11.46 8.42
N GLU A 75 -7.71 -11.42 7.75
CA GLU A 75 -7.99 -12.30 6.62
C GLU A 75 -7.08 -12.03 5.41
N LEU A 76 -6.46 -10.85 5.36
CA LEU A 76 -5.54 -10.43 4.30
C LEU A 76 -4.08 -10.82 4.56
N ASP A 77 -3.73 -11.31 5.76
CA ASP A 77 -2.34 -11.65 6.14
C ASP A 77 -1.73 -12.75 5.27
N SER A 78 -2.58 -13.55 4.60
CA SER A 78 -2.16 -14.59 3.67
C SER A 78 -2.73 -14.33 2.28
N ALA A 79 -1.86 -14.00 1.33
CA ALA A 79 -2.24 -13.71 -0.05
C ALA A 79 -3.08 -14.83 -0.69
N GLU A 80 -2.69 -16.09 -0.47
CA GLU A 80 -3.41 -17.28 -0.97
C GLU A 80 -4.84 -17.39 -0.43
N ARG A 81 -5.10 -16.94 0.80
CA ARG A 81 -6.47 -16.90 1.38
C ARG A 81 -7.33 -15.86 0.70
N VAL A 82 -6.73 -14.75 0.28
CA VAL A 82 -7.41 -13.69 -0.47
C VAL A 82 -7.70 -14.18 -1.90
N HIS A 83 -6.69 -14.62 -2.63
CA HIS A 83 -6.84 -15.18 -3.97
C HIS A 83 -5.67 -16.11 -4.31
N PRO A 84 -5.90 -17.29 -4.92
CA PRO A 84 -4.86 -18.32 -5.11
C PRO A 84 -3.69 -17.89 -6.02
N LYS A 85 -3.90 -16.86 -6.84
CA LYS A 85 -2.84 -16.27 -7.68
C LYS A 85 -2.19 -15.03 -7.07
N LEU A 86 -2.74 -14.50 -5.98
CA LEU A 86 -2.19 -13.30 -5.33
C LEU A 86 -0.90 -13.65 -4.64
N ASP A 87 0.12 -12.86 -4.91
CA ASP A 87 1.42 -12.96 -4.27
C ASP A 87 1.87 -11.57 -3.78
N TRP A 88 3.04 -11.48 -3.20
CA TRP A 88 3.65 -10.24 -2.77
C TRP A 88 5.12 -10.17 -3.14
N ALA A 89 5.63 -8.96 -3.28
CA ALA A 89 7.04 -8.70 -3.52
C ALA A 89 7.53 -7.56 -2.64
N ASN A 90 8.82 -7.55 -2.31
CA ASN A 90 9.44 -6.45 -1.60
C ASN A 90 10.16 -5.55 -2.61
N VAL A 91 9.95 -4.24 -2.49
CA VAL A 91 10.59 -3.23 -3.32
C VAL A 91 11.45 -2.36 -2.42
N TYR A 92 12.75 -2.36 -2.68
CA TYR A 92 13.67 -1.38 -2.11
C TYR A 92 13.61 -0.11 -2.95
N LEU A 93 13.45 1.04 -2.30
CA LEU A 93 13.37 2.33 -2.97
C LEU A 93 13.92 3.46 -2.12
N ARG A 94 14.37 4.52 -2.79
CA ARG A 94 14.63 5.82 -2.16
C ARG A 94 13.32 6.58 -2.10
N ALA A 95 13.12 7.40 -1.08
CA ALA A 95 11.92 8.21 -1.00
C ALA A 95 11.77 9.14 -2.23
N ASP A 96 12.88 9.58 -2.82
CA ASP A 96 12.85 10.40 -4.03
C ASP A 96 12.40 9.62 -5.28
N ASP A 97 12.36 8.29 -5.26
CA ASP A 97 11.85 7.49 -6.38
C ASP A 97 10.31 7.56 -6.49
N VAL A 98 9.62 7.93 -5.40
CA VAL A 98 8.16 8.08 -5.36
C VAL A 98 7.76 9.41 -6.00
N ALA A 99 6.94 9.33 -7.05
CA ALA A 99 6.41 10.52 -7.72
C ALA A 99 5.16 11.03 -6.99
N TYR A 100 4.21 10.14 -6.70
CA TYR A 100 3.03 10.40 -5.89
C TYR A 100 2.38 9.08 -5.42
N CYS A 101 1.50 9.20 -4.43
CA CYS A 101 0.65 8.10 -3.98
C CYS A 101 -0.82 8.44 -4.24
N ILE A 102 -1.64 7.42 -4.47
CA ILE A 102 -3.10 7.54 -4.53
C ILE A 102 -3.67 6.71 -3.39
N GLU A 103 -4.46 7.34 -2.55
CA GLU A 103 -5.25 6.69 -1.49
C GLU A 103 -6.68 6.49 -2.01
N TRP A 104 -7.07 5.23 -2.16
CA TRP A 104 -8.43 4.79 -2.41
C TRP A 104 -9.00 4.26 -1.10
N HIS A 105 -10.08 4.89 -0.64
CA HIS A 105 -10.70 4.52 0.63
C HIS A 105 -11.37 3.15 0.55
N ASP A 106 -11.10 2.30 1.54
CA ASP A 106 -11.80 1.04 1.78
C ASP A 106 -12.18 0.91 3.25
N ARG A 107 -13.20 0.07 3.53
CA ARG A 107 -13.68 -0.20 4.88
C ARG A 107 -12.66 -0.90 5.78
N LEU A 108 -11.63 -1.53 5.20
CA LEU A 108 -10.58 -2.28 5.89
C LEU A 108 -9.30 -1.47 6.07
N TRP A 109 -9.35 -0.15 5.89
CA TRP A 109 -8.21 0.72 6.15
C TRP A 109 -7.67 0.52 7.57
N PRO A 110 -6.33 0.54 7.80
CA PRO A 110 -5.78 0.41 9.14
C PRO A 110 -6.41 1.37 10.15
N GLU A 111 -7.19 0.83 11.07
CA GLU A 111 -7.64 1.59 12.23
C GLU A 111 -6.44 1.82 13.15
N GLY A 112 -5.96 3.07 13.18
CA GLY A 112 -4.79 3.53 13.91
C GLY A 112 -4.85 5.05 14.12
N ASN A 113 -3.89 5.60 14.86
CA ASN A 113 -3.94 6.93 15.48
C ASN A 113 -3.88 8.14 14.52
N ARG A 114 -4.31 7.98 13.26
CA ARG A 114 -4.31 9.03 12.25
C ARG A 114 -5.62 9.06 11.47
N PRO A 115 -6.16 10.26 11.21
CA PRO A 115 -7.29 10.40 10.32
C PRO A 115 -6.89 9.93 8.92
N ILE A 116 -7.83 9.27 8.28
CA ILE A 116 -7.81 8.89 6.86
C ILE A 116 -7.53 10.15 6.01
N GLY A 117 -6.67 10.05 4.98
CA GLY A 117 -6.29 11.16 4.11
C GLY A 117 -4.82 11.63 4.23
N PHE A 118 -4.37 12.34 3.19
CA PHE A 118 -3.07 13.02 3.17
C PHE A 118 -3.00 14.14 4.20
N SER A 119 -2.48 13.84 5.39
CA SER A 119 -2.15 14.86 6.37
C SER A 119 -0.75 15.39 6.08
N ALA A 120 -0.67 16.56 5.44
CA ALA A 120 0.52 17.40 5.58
C ALA A 120 0.72 17.58 7.08
N GLY A 121 1.90 17.22 7.59
CA GLY A 121 2.18 17.24 9.02
C GLY A 121 1.60 18.50 9.63
N ALA A 122 0.79 18.35 10.68
CA ALA A 122 0.32 19.46 11.47
C ALA A 122 1.55 20.30 11.82
N THR A 123 1.69 21.46 11.17
CA THR A 123 2.55 22.52 11.62
C THR A 123 2.04 22.87 13.01
N ARG A 124 2.70 22.32 14.05
CA ARG A 124 2.50 22.80 15.41
C ARG A 124 3.18 24.16 15.45
N GLU A 125 2.37 25.21 15.35
CA GLU A 125 2.70 26.53 15.92
C GLU A 125 2.85 26.42 17.44
#